data_AF-A0A178B0U4-F1
#
_entry.id   AF-A0A178B0U4-F1
#
_cell.length_a   1.000
_cell.length_b   1.000
_cell.length_c   1.000
_cell.angle_alpha   90.00
_cell.angle_beta   90.00
_cell.angle_gamma   90.00
#
_symmetry.space_group_name_H-M   'P 1'
#
loop_
_entity.id
_entity.type
_entity.pdbx_description
1 polymer ?
#
loop_
_entity_poly.entity_id
_entity_poly.type
_entity_poly.pdbx_seq_one_letter_code
_entity_poly.pdbx_strand_id
1 'polypeptide(L)'
;MSTTTTQDSSLSSAPKPTLYFAFGSNLWLHQMSLRCPSSQYVGLARLDSYRWIINERGYANVVALPSSHASNTRDTKPGHDYSSEVWGMVYTLTPSDEAALDENEGVPHAYTKHFLDCTFWSLQSPIAPPRDPDDVFPPAIDTSDPPTRTAKMLVYVDLKRIAPSSPREEYVYRMNRGVDDAVKCGVPEGYVEGVIRGSIPAEEDKKEGNGKEGGVEAFAKGQARGFRDESGIF
;
A
#
# COMPACT_ATOMS: atom_id res chain seq x y z
N MET A 1 -29.14 44.10 36.55
CA MET A 1 -27.87 43.37 36.39
C MET A 1 -28.15 42.17 35.52
N SER A 2 -27.91 42.26 34.20
CA SER A 2 -28.12 41.16 33.26
C SER A 2 -26.78 40.50 32.98
N THR A 3 -26.60 39.27 33.46
CA THR A 3 -25.43 38.45 33.19
C THR A 3 -25.64 37.73 31.87
N THR A 4 -24.93 38.16 30.84
CA THR A 4 -24.81 37.45 29.56
C THR A 4 -23.82 36.31 29.74
N THR A 5 -24.31 35.07 29.74
CA THR A 5 -23.47 33.87 29.66
C THR A 5 -23.11 33.62 28.21
N THR A 6 -21.85 33.88 27.86
CA THR A 6 -21.27 33.48 26.57
C THR A 6 -21.03 31.97 26.60
N GLN A 7 -21.81 31.20 25.85
CA GLN A 7 -21.48 29.82 25.53
C GLN A 7 -20.36 29.82 24.49
N ASP A 8 -19.16 29.46 24.93
CA ASP A 8 -18.05 29.11 24.06
C ASP A 8 -18.33 27.70 23.50
N SER A 9 -18.72 27.64 22.23
CA SER A 9 -18.92 26.39 21.48
C SER A 9 -17.64 26.08 20.70
N SER A 10 -16.66 25.52 21.40
CA SER A 10 -15.50 24.91 20.75
C SER A 10 -15.93 23.60 20.09
N LEU A 11 -16.34 23.69 18.82
CA LEU A 11 -16.44 22.54 17.94
C LEU A 11 -15.02 21.98 17.75
N SER A 12 -14.67 20.98 18.55
CA SER A 12 -13.51 20.13 18.30
C SER A 12 -13.70 19.42 16.96
N SER A 13 -13.06 19.92 15.91
CA SER A 13 -13.00 19.16 14.66
C SER A 13 -12.15 17.93 14.93
N ALA A 14 -12.74 16.74 14.81
CA ALA A 14 -11.98 15.51 14.84
C ALA A 14 -10.74 15.63 13.93
N PRO A 15 -9.56 15.13 14.36
CA PRO A 15 -8.36 15.24 13.56
C PRO A 15 -8.57 14.63 12.18
N LYS A 16 -8.10 15.33 11.13
CA LYS A 16 -8.18 14.81 9.76
C LYS A 16 -7.41 13.49 9.70
N PRO A 17 -7.98 12.44 9.11
CA PRO A 17 -7.31 11.14 9.03
C PRO A 17 -6.06 11.22 8.15
N THR A 18 -5.05 10.42 8.48
CA THR A 18 -3.81 10.30 7.71
C THR A 18 -4.09 9.57 6.40
N LEU A 19 -3.65 10.10 5.26
CA LEU A 19 -3.62 9.34 4.00
C LEU A 19 -2.37 8.46 3.99
N TYR A 20 -2.55 7.17 3.80
CA TYR A 20 -1.48 6.17 3.75
C TYR A 20 -1.38 5.59 2.34
N PHE A 21 -0.18 5.61 1.77
CA PHE A 21 0.13 5.03 0.47
C PHE A 21 0.78 3.65 0.64
N ALA A 22 0.03 2.60 0.31
CA ALA A 22 0.47 1.22 0.35
C ALA A 22 1.02 0.77 -1.01
N PHE A 23 2.28 0.31 -1.04
CA PHE A 23 2.96 -0.20 -2.25
C PHE A 23 3.58 -1.61 -2.04
N GLY A 24 3.33 -2.21 -0.87
CA GLY A 24 3.79 -3.55 -0.48
C GLY A 24 2.62 -4.50 -0.20
N SER A 25 2.76 -5.41 0.77
CA SER A 25 1.71 -6.41 1.06
C SER A 25 0.38 -5.81 1.53
N ASN A 26 0.38 -4.56 2.01
CA ASN A 26 -0.85 -3.80 2.30
C ASN A 26 -1.66 -3.39 1.05
N LEU A 27 -1.21 -3.77 -0.15
CA LEU A 27 -2.07 -3.84 -1.34
C LEU A 27 -3.17 -4.89 -1.18
N TRP A 28 -2.97 -5.92 -0.35
CA TRP A 28 -3.98 -6.93 -0.05
C TRP A 28 -5.06 -6.34 0.86
N LEU A 29 -6.26 -6.16 0.33
CA LEU A 29 -7.38 -5.51 1.04
C LEU A 29 -7.74 -6.25 2.33
N HIS A 30 -7.77 -7.58 2.29
CA HIS A 30 -8.03 -8.40 3.47
C HIS A 30 -6.96 -8.17 4.55
N GLN A 31 -5.68 -8.07 4.18
CA GLN A 31 -4.61 -7.76 5.14
C GLN A 31 -4.84 -6.38 5.78
N MET A 32 -5.19 -5.37 4.98
CA MET A 32 -5.51 -4.03 5.50
C MET A 32 -6.73 -4.05 6.42
N SER A 33 -7.78 -4.82 6.11
CA SER A 33 -8.95 -4.97 6.97
C SER A 33 -8.61 -5.54 8.35
N LEU A 34 -7.58 -6.39 8.44
CA LEU A 34 -7.14 -7.03 9.67
C LEU A 34 -6.21 -6.13 10.50
N ARG A 35 -5.27 -5.43 9.83
CA ARG A 35 -4.29 -4.55 10.48
C ARG A 35 -4.88 -3.22 10.92
N CYS A 36 -5.79 -2.69 10.10
CA CYS A 36 -6.38 -1.38 10.29
C CYS A 36 -7.91 -1.46 10.14
N PRO A 37 -8.63 -2.02 11.14
CA PRO A 37 -10.06 -2.29 11.03
C PRO A 37 -10.92 -1.04 10.82
N SER A 38 -10.41 0.15 11.18
CA SER A 38 -11.14 1.42 10.97
C SER A 38 -10.67 2.17 9.72
N SER A 39 -9.76 1.58 8.93
CA SER A 39 -9.30 2.19 7.69
C SER A 39 -10.39 2.20 6.61
N GLN A 40 -10.26 3.13 5.68
CA GLN A 40 -11.09 3.16 4.47
C GLN A 40 -10.16 3.21 3.26
N TYR A 41 -10.44 2.39 2.26
CA TYR A 41 -9.86 2.56 0.93
C TYR A 41 -10.45 3.80 0.27
N VAL A 42 -9.58 4.68 -0.22
CA VAL A 42 -9.95 5.99 -0.77
C VAL A 42 -9.44 6.21 -2.19
N GLY A 43 -8.73 5.25 -2.78
CA GLY A 43 -8.38 5.25 -4.20
C GLY A 43 -6.95 4.82 -4.49
N LEU A 44 -6.43 5.21 -5.65
CA LEU A 44 -5.11 4.85 -6.13
C LEU A 44 -4.19 6.07 -6.16
N ALA A 45 -2.91 5.84 -5.94
CA ALA A 45 -1.91 6.87 -6.15
C ALA A 45 -0.68 6.35 -6.86
N ARG A 46 0.08 7.31 -7.38
CA ARG A 46 1.39 7.11 -8.00
C ARG A 46 2.41 7.99 -7.32
N LEU A 47 3.51 7.38 -6.91
CA LEU A 47 4.69 8.04 -6.38
C LEU A 47 5.73 8.16 -7.51
N ASP A 48 5.94 9.38 -7.98
CA ASP A 48 6.82 9.70 -9.11
C ASP A 48 8.29 9.83 -8.69
N SER A 49 9.22 9.47 -9.58
CA SER A 49 10.69 9.54 -9.34
C SER A 49 11.19 8.61 -8.22
N TYR A 50 10.53 7.47 -8.06
CA TYR A 50 10.96 6.38 -7.18
C TYR A 50 10.96 5.08 -7.97
N ARG A 51 11.85 4.17 -7.61
CA ARG A 51 11.79 2.77 -8.06
C ARG A 51 11.28 1.90 -6.92
N TRP A 52 10.47 0.91 -7.25
CA TRP A 52 10.08 -0.16 -6.33
C TRP A 52 11.15 -1.26 -6.34
N ILE A 53 11.46 -1.81 -5.17
CA ILE A 53 12.39 -2.93 -5.01
C ILE A 53 11.86 -3.90 -3.96
N ILE A 54 12.37 -5.13 -3.96
CA ILE A 54 12.47 -5.92 -2.74
C ILE A 54 13.84 -5.63 -2.11
N ASN A 55 13.86 -5.17 -0.86
CA ASN A 55 15.12 -4.83 -0.18
C ASN A 55 15.81 -6.06 0.45
N GLU A 56 16.96 -5.84 1.09
CA GLU A 56 17.75 -6.90 1.74
C GLU A 56 17.00 -7.72 2.82
N ARG A 57 15.88 -7.22 3.35
CA ARG A 57 15.04 -7.97 4.30
C ARG A 57 14.02 -8.88 3.62
N GLY A 58 13.88 -8.78 2.30
CA GLY A 58 12.95 -9.54 1.48
C GLY A 58 11.54 -8.95 1.43
N TYR A 59 11.40 -7.64 1.69
CA TYR A 59 10.14 -6.89 1.68
C TYR A 59 10.18 -5.72 0.70
N ALA A 60 9.02 -5.26 0.25
CA ALA A 60 8.90 -4.13 -0.68
C ALA A 60 9.45 -2.83 -0.06
N ASN A 61 10.19 -2.07 -0.85
CA ASN A 61 10.67 -0.74 -0.49
C ASN A 61 10.65 0.17 -1.70
N VAL A 62 10.69 1.49 -1.46
CA VAL A 62 10.86 2.49 -2.51
C VAL A 62 12.19 3.20 -2.35
N VAL A 63 12.86 3.46 -3.47
CA VAL A 63 14.13 4.19 -3.47
C VAL A 63 14.04 5.38 -4.41
N ALA A 64 14.32 6.56 -3.88
CA ALA A 64 14.33 7.79 -4.68
C ALA A 64 15.32 7.67 -5.85
N LEU A 65 14.87 8.12 -7.02
CA LEU A 65 15.71 8.17 -8.21
C LEU A 65 16.35 9.56 -8.35
N PRO A 66 17.54 9.64 -8.97
CA PRO A 66 18.10 10.93 -9.35
C PRO A 66 17.15 11.70 -10.28
N SER A 67 17.20 13.03 -10.26
CA SER A 67 16.35 13.88 -11.10
C SER A 67 16.48 13.61 -12.60
N SER A 68 17.57 12.99 -13.05
CA SER A 68 17.78 12.56 -14.44
C SER A 68 16.88 11.41 -14.89
N HIS A 69 16.23 10.72 -13.96
CA HIS A 69 15.29 9.61 -14.18
C HIS A 69 13.83 10.02 -13.97
N ALA A 70 13.54 11.31 -13.78
CA ALA A 70 12.16 11.77 -13.69
C ALA A 70 11.44 11.45 -15.01
N SER A 71 10.42 10.59 -14.95
CA SER A 71 9.57 10.30 -16.10
C SER A 71 8.92 11.59 -16.61
N ASN A 72 9.12 11.88 -17.90
CA ASN A 72 8.39 12.93 -18.59
C ASN A 72 7.06 12.43 -19.17
N THR A 73 6.74 11.14 -19.03
CA THR A 73 5.52 10.54 -19.58
C THR A 73 4.46 10.43 -18.49
N ARG A 74 3.39 11.23 -18.64
CA ARG A 74 2.24 11.21 -17.74
C ARG A 74 1.14 10.23 -18.17
N ASP A 75 1.31 9.55 -19.30
CA ASP A 75 0.26 8.73 -19.91
C ASP A 75 0.62 7.24 -19.89
N THR A 76 -0.33 6.39 -19.51
CA THR A 76 -0.29 4.91 -19.54
C THR A 76 -0.38 4.35 -20.96
N LYS A 77 0.44 4.86 -21.88
CA LYS A 77 0.46 4.47 -23.30
C LYS A 77 1.14 3.12 -23.50
N PRO A 78 0.85 2.42 -24.63
CA PRO A 78 1.62 1.25 -25.03
C PRO A 78 3.12 1.58 -25.08
N GLY A 79 3.93 0.78 -24.40
CA GLY A 79 5.37 1.01 -24.28
C GLY A 79 5.79 2.03 -23.21
N HIS A 80 4.88 2.45 -22.32
CA HIS A 80 5.22 3.26 -21.15
C HIS A 80 6.17 2.50 -20.22
N ASP A 81 7.28 3.15 -19.86
CA ASP A 81 8.25 2.62 -18.91
C ASP A 81 7.82 2.97 -17.48
N TYR A 82 7.44 1.94 -16.73
CA TYR A 82 6.99 2.04 -15.35
C TYR A 82 8.13 2.07 -14.32
N SER A 83 9.40 1.97 -14.73
CA SER A 83 10.55 1.76 -13.82
C SER A 83 10.85 2.93 -12.87
N SER A 84 10.30 4.12 -13.15
CA SER A 84 10.52 5.36 -12.37
C SER A 84 9.28 5.85 -11.60
N GLU A 85 8.25 5.02 -11.52
CA GLU A 85 7.03 5.30 -10.80
C GLU A 85 6.61 4.09 -9.96
N VAL A 86 5.98 4.36 -8.82
CA VAL A 86 5.46 3.32 -7.93
C VAL A 86 3.97 3.55 -7.79
N TRP A 87 3.18 2.56 -8.18
CA TRP A 87 1.73 2.59 -8.02
C TRP A 87 1.32 1.88 -6.73
N GLY A 88 0.25 2.36 -6.13
CA GLY A 88 -0.22 1.83 -4.86
C GLY A 88 -1.65 2.22 -4.52
N MET A 89 -2.15 1.58 -3.47
CA MET A 89 -3.50 1.79 -2.94
C MET A 89 -3.44 2.79 -1.77
N VAL A 90 -4.46 3.62 -1.66
CA VAL A 90 -4.53 4.69 -0.66
C VAL A 90 -5.62 4.38 0.35
N TYR A 91 -5.25 4.49 1.63
CA TYR A 91 -6.15 4.31 2.75
C TYR A 91 -6.18 5.55 3.64
N THR A 92 -7.30 5.79 4.33
CA THR A 92 -7.32 6.68 5.49
C THR A 92 -7.02 5.89 6.75
N LEU A 93 -6.15 6.41 7.62
CA LEU A 93 -5.84 5.82 8.92
C LEU A 93 -6.38 6.70 10.04
N THR A 94 -7.02 6.06 11.02
CA THR A 94 -7.21 6.67 12.33
C THR A 94 -5.89 6.69 13.10
N PRO A 95 -5.73 7.51 14.16
CA PRO A 95 -4.53 7.46 15.00
C PRO A 95 -4.24 6.07 15.58
N SER A 96 -5.28 5.28 15.86
CA SER A 96 -5.13 3.91 16.37
C SER A 96 -4.64 2.95 15.27
N ASP A 97 -5.15 3.07 14.05
CA ASP A 97 -4.68 2.25 12.93
C ASP A 97 -3.25 2.60 12.52
N GLU A 98 -2.88 3.90 12.56
CA GLU A 98 -1.51 4.33 12.29
C GLU A 98 -0.54 3.79 13.34
N ALA A 99 -0.88 3.83 14.63
CA ALA A 99 -0.04 3.26 15.69
C ALA A 99 0.13 1.73 15.53
N ALA A 100 -0.95 1.03 15.17
CA ALA A 100 -0.90 -0.41 14.88
C ALA A 100 -0.01 -0.72 13.66
N LEU A 101 -0.06 0.11 12.61
CA LEU A 101 0.86 -0.02 11.47
C LEU A 101 2.29 0.29 11.85
N ASP A 102 2.55 1.32 12.67
CA ASP A 102 3.91 1.66 13.11
C ASP A 102 4.60 0.45 13.79
N GLU A 103 3.87 -0.34 14.58
CA GLU A 103 4.35 -1.59 15.15
C GLU A 103 4.61 -2.67 14.08
N ASN A 104 3.68 -2.88 13.15
CA ASN A 104 3.82 -3.88 12.09
C ASN A 104 4.97 -3.58 11.13
N GLU A 105 5.16 -2.30 10.79
CA GLU A 105 6.24 -1.80 9.93
C GLU A 105 7.57 -1.71 10.69
N GLY A 106 7.58 -2.00 11.99
CA GLY A 106 8.76 -2.00 12.85
C GLY A 106 9.43 -0.64 12.95
N VAL A 107 8.64 0.42 13.03
CA VAL A 107 9.12 1.81 13.16
C VAL A 107 9.87 1.98 14.48
N PRO A 108 11.04 2.67 14.51
CA PRO A 108 11.77 3.30 13.41
C PRO A 108 12.92 2.43 12.85
N HIS A 109 12.95 1.14 13.18
CA HIS A 109 14.13 0.30 12.93
C HIS A 109 14.09 -0.40 11.55
N ALA A 110 12.91 -0.89 11.16
CA ALA A 110 12.67 -1.55 9.88
C ALA A 110 12.31 -0.53 8.80
N TYR A 111 11.27 0.27 9.04
CA TYR A 111 10.89 1.41 8.21
C TYR A 111 10.87 2.70 9.03
N THR A 112 10.96 3.85 8.35
CA THR A 112 10.69 5.18 8.91
C THR A 112 9.52 5.84 8.19
N LYS A 113 8.83 6.76 8.87
CA LYS A 113 7.67 7.47 8.32
C LYS A 113 8.08 8.68 7.50
N HIS A 114 7.58 8.75 6.27
CA HIS A 114 7.79 9.88 5.37
C HIS A 114 6.47 10.36 4.79
N PHE A 115 6.31 11.68 4.63
CA PHE A 115 5.15 12.26 3.96
C PHE A 115 5.56 12.72 2.56
N LEU A 116 5.25 11.90 1.56
CA LEU A 116 5.65 12.13 0.18
C LEU A 116 4.47 12.65 -0.64
N ASP A 117 4.76 13.49 -1.63
CA ASP A 117 3.75 13.98 -2.57
C ASP A 117 3.45 12.89 -3.60
N CYS A 118 2.19 12.43 -3.63
CA CYS A 118 1.73 11.42 -4.57
C CYS A 118 0.65 12.00 -5.49
N THR A 119 0.69 11.59 -6.76
CA THR A 119 -0.39 11.85 -7.73
C THR A 119 -1.57 10.95 -7.38
N PHE A 120 -2.75 11.51 -7.11
CA PHE A 120 -3.86 10.80 -6.45
C PHE A 120 -5.14 10.81 -7.27
N TRP A 121 -5.72 9.63 -7.48
CA TRP A 121 -7.06 9.39 -8.02
C TRP A 121 -7.97 8.92 -6.90
N SER A 122 -8.79 9.83 -6.37
CA SER A 122 -9.65 9.53 -5.22
C SER A 122 -10.98 8.93 -5.64
N LEU A 123 -11.47 7.97 -4.86
CA LEU A 123 -12.87 7.58 -4.90
C LEU A 123 -13.77 8.72 -4.44
N GLN A 124 -14.94 8.83 -5.07
CA GLN A 124 -15.99 9.74 -4.62
C GLN A 124 -16.56 9.33 -3.24
N SER A 125 -16.55 8.03 -2.94
CA SER A 125 -17.04 7.48 -1.67
C SER A 125 -16.00 6.48 -1.14
N PRO A 126 -15.38 6.76 0.02
CA PRO A 126 -14.53 5.80 0.72
C PRO A 126 -15.29 4.49 1.01
N ILE A 127 -14.56 3.38 1.01
CA ILE A 127 -15.12 2.06 1.29
C ILE A 127 -14.22 1.32 2.27
N ALA A 128 -14.81 0.59 3.22
CA ALA A 128 -14.02 -0.28 4.09
C ALA A 128 -13.35 -1.39 3.25
N PRO A 129 -12.06 -1.71 3.48
CA PRO A 129 -11.46 -2.86 2.82
C PRO A 129 -12.24 -4.14 3.16
N PRO A 130 -12.61 -4.97 2.16
CA PRO A 130 -13.39 -6.18 2.39
C PRO A 130 -12.66 -7.13 3.32
N ARG A 131 -13.37 -7.59 4.35
CA ARG A 131 -12.89 -8.57 5.32
C ARG A 131 -13.40 -9.96 4.98
N ASP A 132 -14.66 -10.05 4.59
CA ASP A 132 -15.36 -11.29 4.24
C ASP A 132 -15.69 -11.34 2.73
N PRO A 133 -15.89 -12.53 2.13
CA PRO A 133 -16.14 -12.66 0.69
C PRO A 133 -17.42 -11.96 0.19
N ASP A 134 -18.38 -11.75 1.09
CA ASP A 134 -19.65 -11.08 0.79
C ASP A 134 -19.55 -9.55 0.93
N ASP A 135 -18.43 -9.03 1.44
CA ASP A 135 -18.21 -7.59 1.54
C ASP A 135 -18.05 -6.97 0.14
N VAL A 136 -18.46 -5.71 0.04
CA VAL A 136 -18.39 -4.97 -1.22
C VAL A 136 -16.92 -4.73 -1.59
N PHE A 137 -16.52 -5.27 -2.74
CA PHE A 137 -15.20 -5.02 -3.31
C PHE A 137 -15.10 -3.59 -3.87
N PRO A 138 -13.98 -2.87 -3.68
CA PRO A 138 -13.83 -1.52 -4.21
C PRO A 138 -13.95 -1.46 -5.74
N PRO A 139 -14.57 -0.41 -6.31
CA PRO A 139 -14.65 -0.27 -7.76
C PRO A 139 -13.26 0.00 -8.37
N ALA A 140 -13.08 -0.42 -9.61
CA ALA A 140 -11.92 -0.07 -10.40
C ALA A 140 -11.88 1.45 -10.67
N ILE A 141 -10.70 2.05 -10.52
CA ILE A 141 -10.43 3.44 -10.90
C ILE A 141 -9.79 3.44 -12.28
N ASP A 142 -10.35 4.21 -13.21
CA ASP A 142 -9.72 4.45 -14.50
C ASP A 142 -8.56 5.44 -14.33
N THR A 143 -7.33 4.93 -14.28
CA THR A 143 -6.13 5.77 -14.14
C THR A 143 -5.71 6.45 -15.44
N SER A 144 -6.44 6.26 -16.54
CA SER A 144 -6.27 7.05 -17.77
C SER A 144 -6.98 8.41 -17.67
N ASP A 145 -7.94 8.55 -16.76
CA ASP A 145 -8.53 9.84 -16.41
C ASP A 145 -7.50 10.73 -15.69
N PRO A 146 -7.64 12.07 -15.77
CA PRO A 146 -6.78 12.98 -15.02
C PRO A 146 -6.82 12.72 -13.50
N PRO A 147 -5.68 12.84 -12.79
CA PRO A 147 -5.66 12.67 -11.35
C PRO A 147 -6.51 13.73 -10.66
N THR A 148 -7.12 13.36 -9.53
CA THR A 148 -7.92 14.28 -8.72
C THR A 148 -7.08 15.43 -8.18
N ARG A 149 -5.89 15.12 -7.63
CA ARG A 149 -4.93 16.10 -7.09
C ARG A 149 -3.58 15.46 -6.81
N THR A 150 -2.60 16.29 -6.46
CA THR A 150 -1.44 15.85 -5.67
C THR A 150 -1.79 15.90 -4.18
N ALA A 151 -1.37 14.91 -3.40
CA ALA A 151 -1.57 14.88 -1.95
C ALA A 151 -0.34 14.34 -1.21
N LYS A 152 -0.03 14.91 -0.04
CA LYS A 152 0.94 14.32 0.88
C LYS A 152 0.36 13.09 1.54
N MET A 153 1.07 11.98 1.47
CA MET A 153 0.66 10.70 2.05
C MET A 153 1.79 10.12 2.88
N LEU A 154 1.42 9.46 3.98
CA LEU A 154 2.32 8.63 4.77
C LEU A 154 2.82 7.46 3.91
N VAL A 155 4.14 7.28 3.90
CA VAL A 155 4.87 6.21 3.25
C VAL A 155 5.88 5.67 4.25
N TYR A 156 5.88 4.35 4.45
CA TYR A 156 6.91 3.67 5.23
C TYR A 156 8.10 3.35 4.30
N VAL A 157 9.29 3.88 4.60
CA VAL A 157 10.49 3.72 3.76
C VAL A 157 11.66 3.17 4.57
N ASP A 158 12.35 2.14 4.06
CA ASP A 158 13.61 1.67 4.64
C ASP A 158 14.76 2.43 3.96
N LEU A 159 15.27 3.47 4.63
CA LEU A 159 16.37 4.28 4.11
C LEU A 159 17.76 3.63 4.31
N LYS A 160 17.84 2.52 5.04
CA LYS A 160 19.11 1.84 5.35
C LYS A 160 19.39 0.72 4.35
N ARG A 161 18.35 -0.01 3.96
CA ARG A 161 18.40 -1.21 3.12
C ARG A 161 17.72 -0.90 1.80
N ILE A 162 18.53 -0.37 0.87
CA ILE A 162 18.09 0.17 -0.43
C ILE A 162 18.60 -0.67 -1.61
N ALA A 163 19.25 -1.80 -1.33
CA ALA A 163 19.77 -2.69 -2.36
C ALA A 163 18.71 -3.76 -2.71
N PRO A 164 18.45 -4.00 -4.01
CA PRO A 164 17.57 -5.09 -4.43
C PRO A 164 18.06 -6.46 -3.92
N SER A 165 17.12 -7.30 -3.47
CA SER A 165 17.35 -8.68 -3.00
C SER A 165 16.14 -9.57 -3.31
N SER A 166 16.23 -10.85 -2.95
CA SER A 166 15.15 -11.84 -3.14
C SER A 166 14.04 -11.68 -2.09
N PRO A 167 12.76 -11.84 -2.46
CA PRO A 167 11.67 -11.81 -1.50
C PRO A 167 11.65 -13.07 -0.63
N ARG A 168 10.96 -12.95 0.50
CA ARG A 168 10.61 -14.11 1.32
C ARG A 168 9.44 -14.87 0.70
N GLU A 169 9.39 -16.19 0.85
CA GLU A 169 8.34 -17.03 0.24
C GLU A 169 6.94 -16.64 0.72
N GLU A 170 6.76 -16.39 2.03
CA GLU A 170 5.48 -15.92 2.57
C GLU A 170 5.11 -14.52 2.08
N TYR A 171 6.11 -13.70 1.76
CA TYR A 171 5.89 -12.36 1.27
C TYR A 171 5.43 -12.38 -0.19
N VAL A 172 5.98 -13.29 -1.01
CA VAL A 172 5.51 -13.52 -2.38
C VAL A 172 4.02 -13.84 -2.40
N TYR A 173 3.55 -14.74 -1.53
CA TYR A 173 2.11 -15.05 -1.42
C TYR A 173 1.29 -13.78 -1.13
N ARG A 174 1.65 -13.01 -0.10
CA ARG A 174 0.89 -11.81 0.29
C ARG A 174 0.93 -10.72 -0.77
N MET A 175 2.06 -10.56 -1.44
CA MET A 175 2.19 -9.67 -2.58
C MET A 175 1.32 -10.12 -3.75
N ASN A 176 1.25 -11.42 -4.08
CA ASN A 176 0.38 -11.91 -5.15
C ASN A 176 -1.10 -11.61 -4.85
N ARG A 177 -1.56 -11.86 -3.62
CA ARG A 177 -2.92 -11.46 -3.19
C ARG A 177 -3.15 -9.96 -3.31
N GLY A 178 -2.16 -9.15 -2.94
CA GLY A 178 -2.22 -7.70 -3.06
C GLY A 178 -2.21 -7.20 -4.50
N VAL A 179 -1.45 -7.83 -5.37
CA VAL A 179 -1.41 -7.52 -6.82
C VAL A 179 -2.77 -7.82 -7.45
N ASP A 180 -3.39 -8.95 -7.13
CA ASP A 180 -4.72 -9.30 -7.62
C ASP A 180 -5.77 -8.25 -7.24
N ASP A 181 -5.74 -7.79 -5.98
CA ASP A 181 -6.65 -6.74 -5.50
C ASP A 181 -6.34 -5.39 -6.16
N ALA A 182 -5.07 -5.02 -6.24
CA ALA A 182 -4.61 -3.75 -6.82
C ALA A 182 -5.01 -3.62 -8.29
N VAL A 183 -4.84 -4.68 -9.10
CA VAL A 183 -5.25 -4.70 -10.52
C VAL A 183 -6.77 -4.56 -10.65
N LYS A 184 -7.56 -5.28 -9.83
CA LYS A 184 -9.03 -5.13 -9.81
C LYS A 184 -9.46 -3.72 -9.41
N CYS A 185 -8.68 -3.04 -8.57
CA CYS A 185 -8.90 -1.65 -8.19
C CYS A 185 -8.41 -0.63 -9.24
N GLY A 186 -7.71 -1.06 -10.29
CA GLY A 186 -7.29 -0.21 -11.42
C GLY A 186 -5.80 0.13 -11.47
N VAL A 187 -4.93 -0.50 -10.67
CA VAL A 187 -3.48 -0.37 -10.85
C VAL A 187 -3.10 -0.89 -12.24
N PRO A 188 -2.30 -0.15 -13.05
CA PRO A 188 -1.97 -0.56 -14.41
C PRO A 188 -1.30 -1.95 -14.46
N GLU A 189 -1.82 -2.86 -15.27
CA GLU A 189 -1.21 -4.19 -15.46
C GLU A 189 0.23 -4.08 -15.99
N GLY A 190 0.51 -3.08 -16.84
CA GLY A 190 1.86 -2.80 -17.32
C GLY A 190 2.86 -2.45 -16.20
N TYR A 191 2.38 -1.82 -15.11
CA TYR A 191 3.20 -1.59 -13.92
C TYR A 191 3.52 -2.91 -13.21
N VAL A 192 2.50 -3.76 -13.03
CA VAL A 192 2.67 -5.07 -12.38
C VAL A 192 3.69 -5.92 -13.16
N GLU A 193 3.51 -6.04 -14.47
CA GLU A 193 4.39 -6.84 -15.32
C GLU A 193 5.80 -6.23 -15.43
N GLY A 194 5.90 -4.91 -15.60
CA GLY A 194 7.17 -4.22 -15.81
C GLY A 194 8.00 -4.03 -14.53
N VAL A 195 7.36 -3.99 -13.35
CA VAL A 195 8.03 -3.62 -12.09
C VAL A 195 7.93 -4.71 -11.03
N ILE A 196 6.74 -5.28 -10.82
CA ILE A 196 6.50 -6.20 -9.70
C ILE A 196 6.92 -7.63 -10.04
N ARG A 197 6.54 -8.15 -11.21
CA ARG A 197 6.74 -9.57 -11.59
C ARG A 197 8.19 -10.01 -11.67
N GLY A 198 9.12 -9.08 -11.94
CA GLY A 198 10.54 -9.38 -11.90
C GLY A 198 11.06 -9.84 -10.52
N SER A 199 10.41 -9.40 -9.43
CA SER A 199 10.77 -9.81 -8.07
C SER A 199 9.72 -10.70 -7.40
N ILE A 200 8.44 -10.61 -7.80
CA ILE A 200 7.32 -11.39 -7.26
C ILE A 200 6.75 -12.25 -8.39
N PRO A 201 7.28 -13.47 -8.59
CA PRO A 201 6.74 -14.39 -9.58
C PRO A 201 5.26 -14.65 -9.30
N ALA A 202 4.45 -14.64 -10.37
CA ALA A 202 3.08 -15.13 -10.28
C ALA A 202 3.11 -16.59 -9.83
N GLU A 203 2.08 -17.00 -9.09
CA GLU A 203 1.86 -18.43 -8.88
C GLU A 203 1.55 -19.03 -10.25
N GLU A 204 2.49 -19.78 -10.84
CA GLU A 204 2.18 -20.57 -12.04
C GLU A 204 0.95 -21.43 -11.74
N ASP A 205 0.09 -21.68 -12.74
CA ASP A 205 -0.96 -22.70 -12.69
C ASP A 205 -0.31 -24.08 -12.46
N LYS A 206 0.12 -24.34 -11.23
CA LYS A 206 0.75 -25.58 -10.83
C LYS A 206 -0.32 -26.63 -10.87
N LYS A 207 -0.29 -27.46 -11.92
CA LYS A 207 -0.92 -28.77 -11.95
C LYS A 207 -0.70 -29.44 -10.59
N GLU A 208 -1.81 -29.80 -9.96
CA GLU A 208 -1.92 -30.44 -8.65
C GLU A 208 -0.70 -31.31 -8.32
N GLY A 209 0.12 -30.83 -7.38
CA GLY A 209 1.44 -31.36 -7.10
C GLY A 209 1.84 -31.21 -5.63
N ASN A 210 1.13 -31.93 -4.76
CA ASN A 210 1.56 -32.41 -3.44
C ASN A 210 1.82 -31.37 -2.32
N GLY A 211 0.75 -31.01 -1.59
CA GLY A 211 0.73 -31.01 -0.11
C GLY A 211 1.43 -29.88 0.69
N LYS A 212 2.07 -28.88 0.05
CA LYS A 212 2.73 -27.76 0.77
C LYS A 212 1.93 -26.45 0.83
N GLU A 213 0.89 -26.28 0.00
CA GLU A 213 0.11 -25.04 -0.12
C GLU A 213 -0.55 -24.61 1.20
N GLY A 214 -1.16 -25.56 1.93
CA GLY A 214 -1.85 -25.25 3.19
C GLY A 214 -0.93 -24.69 4.28
N GLY A 215 0.38 -24.98 4.24
CA GLY A 215 1.35 -24.46 5.21
C GLY A 215 1.74 -23.01 4.94
N VAL A 216 2.05 -22.67 3.68
CA VAL A 216 2.45 -21.32 3.27
C VAL A 216 1.26 -20.36 3.37
N GLU A 217 0.09 -20.76 2.89
CA GLU A 217 -1.12 -19.96 3.00
C GLU A 217 -1.51 -19.73 4.47
N ALA A 218 -1.50 -20.77 5.31
CA ALA A 218 -1.82 -20.61 6.73
C ALA A 218 -0.79 -19.73 7.45
N PHE A 219 0.50 -19.83 7.10
CA PHE A 219 1.54 -18.97 7.64
C PHE A 219 1.36 -17.52 7.19
N ALA A 220 1.06 -17.29 5.91
CA ALA A 220 0.82 -15.96 5.37
C ALA A 220 -0.47 -15.32 5.92
N LYS A 221 -1.57 -16.08 6.03
CA LYS A 221 -2.79 -15.65 6.73
C LYS A 221 -2.53 -15.41 8.21
N GLY A 222 -1.66 -16.21 8.83
CA GLY A 222 -1.18 -16.02 10.18
C GLY A 222 -0.40 -14.71 10.36
N GLN A 223 0.43 -14.33 9.38
CA GLN A 223 1.15 -13.05 9.36
C GLN A 223 0.26 -11.85 8.98
N ALA A 224 -0.79 -12.06 8.19
CA ALA A 224 -1.78 -11.05 7.91
C ALA A 224 -2.69 -10.77 9.13
N ARG A 225 -3.01 -11.81 9.91
CA ARG A 225 -3.84 -11.74 11.13
C ARG A 225 -3.05 -11.39 12.38
N GLY A 226 -1.81 -11.85 12.48
CA GLY A 226 -0.97 -11.66 13.65
C GLY A 226 -0.16 -10.39 13.52
N PHE A 227 -0.23 -9.55 14.55
CA PHE A 227 0.81 -8.57 14.90
C PHE A 227 2.11 -9.32 15.25
N ARG A 228 2.70 -10.00 14.26
CA ARG A 228 4.03 -10.58 14.34
C ARG A 228 4.92 -9.70 13.50
N ASP A 229 5.75 -8.95 14.22
CA ASP A 229 6.81 -8.09 13.76
C ASP A 229 7.33 -8.44 12.36
N GLU A 230 6.94 -7.64 11.35
CA GLU A 230 7.48 -7.78 10.00
C GLU A 230 8.90 -7.21 9.91
N SER A 231 9.41 -6.58 10.98
CA SER A 231 10.72 -5.95 10.99
C SER A 231 11.81 -6.94 10.61
N GLY A 232 11.66 -8.24 10.90
CA GLY A 232 12.73 -9.21 10.70
C GLY A 232 14.05 -8.77 11.35
N ILE A 233 13.96 -7.91 12.38
CA ILE A 233 15.08 -7.46 13.20
C ILE A 233 15.16 -8.46 14.34
N PHE A 234 16.07 -9.41 14.19
CA PHE A 234 16.50 -10.30 15.26
C PHE A 234 17.70 -9.71 15.98
#